data_AF-A0A7S2IL67-F1
#
_entry.id   AF-A0A7S2IL67-F1
#
_cell.length_a   1.000
_cell.length_b   1.000
_cell.length_c   1.000
_cell.angle_alpha   90.00
_cell.angle_beta   90.00
_cell.angle_gamma   90.00
#
_symmetry.space_group_name_H-M   'P 1'
#
loop_
_entity.id
_entity.type
_entity.pdbx_description
1 polymer ?
#
loop_
_entity_poly.entity_id
_entity_poly.type
_entity_poly.pdbx_seq_one_letter_code
_entity_poly.pdbx_strand_id
1 'polypeptide(L)'
;EESSLPEHVKTSLKKGSYHGGNLAAGDFDYGHDGMCFDDFMTLREVKVAQLDKAHVLALRLYTSTTYQSINTALRKQLLPNPFRMTIHYLSDGIRKLRAVKVHAEPWAVNDELLLYRGLRDVRVTDSLVKLGGCELAPMSASASREVVTSYAKSKSPLMLTLRTRGINRGASL
;
A
#
# COMPACT_ATOMS: atom_id res chain seq x y z
N GLU A 1 -19.04 -10.80 -13.21
CA GLU A 1 -19.44 -12.18 -12.89
C GLU A 1 -18.30 -12.89 -12.17
N GLU A 2 -18.56 -13.56 -11.05
CA GLU A 2 -17.53 -14.29 -10.27
C GLU A 2 -16.77 -15.34 -11.08
N SER A 3 -17.31 -15.78 -12.22
CA SER A 3 -16.73 -16.78 -13.13
C SER A 3 -15.33 -16.40 -13.62
N SER A 4 -15.06 -15.10 -13.80
CA SER A 4 -13.78 -14.59 -14.33
C SER A 4 -12.68 -14.44 -13.27
N LEU A 5 -12.99 -14.63 -11.99
CA LEU A 5 -12.01 -14.50 -10.92
C LEU A 5 -11.07 -15.73 -10.88
N PRO A 6 -9.75 -15.53 -10.67
CA PRO A 6 -8.83 -16.63 -10.43
C PRO A 6 -9.24 -17.48 -9.21
N GLU A 7 -8.99 -18.79 -9.25
CA GLU A 7 -9.46 -19.71 -8.18
C GLU A 7 -8.94 -19.37 -6.78
N HIS A 8 -7.72 -18.82 -6.67
CA HIS A 8 -7.18 -18.38 -5.39
C HIS A 8 -7.95 -17.17 -4.81
N VAL A 9 -8.51 -16.29 -5.66
CA VAL A 9 -9.34 -15.16 -5.26
C VAL A 9 -10.71 -15.66 -4.79
N LYS A 10 -11.35 -16.54 -5.57
CA LYS A 10 -12.60 -17.21 -5.17
C LYS A 10 -12.47 -17.94 -3.84
N THR A 11 -11.34 -18.64 -3.64
CA THR A 11 -11.03 -19.35 -2.39
C THR A 11 -10.85 -18.39 -1.22
N SER A 12 -10.20 -17.23 -1.43
CA SER A 12 -10.02 -16.21 -0.39
C SER A 12 -11.36 -15.57 0.00
N LEU A 13 -12.20 -15.24 -0.99
CA LEU A 13 -13.57 -14.74 -0.81
C LEU A 13 -14.44 -15.74 -0.04
N LYS A 14 -14.45 -17.02 -0.43
CA LYS A 14 -15.21 -18.08 0.25
C LYS A 14 -14.75 -18.34 1.70
N LYS A 15 -13.45 -18.26 1.95
CA LYS A 15 -12.89 -18.39 3.30
C LYS A 15 -13.16 -17.17 4.18
N GLY A 16 -13.64 -16.08 3.59
CA GLY A 16 -13.77 -14.80 4.27
C GLY A 16 -12.44 -14.34 4.86
N SER A 17 -11.29 -14.71 4.27
CA SER A 17 -9.98 -14.34 4.79
C SER A 17 -9.08 -13.76 3.70
N TYR A 18 -8.65 -12.51 3.86
CA TYR A 18 -7.66 -11.85 2.98
C TYR A 18 -6.57 -11.25 3.85
N HIS A 19 -5.32 -11.51 3.47
CA HIS A 19 -4.14 -11.12 4.24
C HIS A 19 -4.21 -11.51 5.73
N GLY A 20 -4.84 -12.65 6.05
CA GLY A 20 -4.99 -13.21 7.41
C GLY A 20 -5.83 -12.40 8.40
N GLY A 21 -6.70 -11.52 7.90
CA GLY A 21 -7.87 -11.00 8.62
C GLY A 21 -9.16 -11.47 7.96
N ASN A 22 -10.32 -11.22 8.59
CA ASN A 22 -11.61 -11.46 7.95
C ASN A 22 -11.81 -10.46 6.78
N LEU A 23 -12.19 -10.95 5.61
CA LEU A 23 -12.66 -10.16 4.46
C LEU A 23 -14.05 -9.60 4.77
N ALA A 24 -14.14 -8.30 5.05
CA ALA A 24 -15.39 -7.57 4.99
C ALA A 24 -15.61 -7.00 3.58
N ALA A 25 -16.88 -6.76 3.24
CA ALA A 25 -17.22 -5.92 2.09
C ALA A 25 -16.53 -4.56 2.27
N GLY A 26 -15.62 -4.22 1.36
CA GLY A 26 -14.77 -3.02 1.45
C GLY A 26 -13.28 -3.26 1.70
N ASP A 27 -12.83 -4.47 2.06
CA ASP A 27 -11.38 -4.73 2.18
C ASP A 27 -10.68 -4.79 0.81
N PHE A 28 -11.45 -4.97 -0.25
CA PHE A 28 -11.00 -4.88 -1.63
C PHE A 28 -11.66 -3.67 -2.28
N ASP A 29 -10.83 -2.75 -2.77
CA ASP A 29 -11.26 -1.65 -3.62
C ASP A 29 -12.39 -0.76 -3.05
N TYR A 30 -12.35 -0.53 -1.73
CA TYR A 30 -13.34 0.30 -1.02
C TYR A 30 -13.64 1.60 -1.75
N GLY A 31 -14.92 1.81 -2.10
CA GLY A 31 -15.37 3.03 -2.77
C GLY A 31 -15.17 3.03 -4.29
N HIS A 32 -14.67 1.95 -4.89
CA HIS A 32 -14.46 1.81 -6.33
C HIS A 32 -15.15 0.57 -6.92
N ASP A 33 -16.16 0.03 -6.22
CA ASP A 33 -16.91 -1.14 -6.69
C ASP A 33 -17.49 -0.91 -8.10
N GLY A 34 -17.21 -1.84 -9.00
CA GLY A 34 -17.67 -1.77 -10.39
C GLY A 34 -16.85 -0.88 -11.31
N MET A 35 -15.81 -0.20 -10.82
CA MET A 35 -14.92 0.59 -11.67
C MET A 35 -14.02 -0.31 -12.52
N CYS A 36 -13.94 0.01 -13.82
CA CYS A 36 -12.95 -0.55 -14.72
C CYS A 36 -11.67 0.31 -14.74
N PHE A 37 -10.66 -0.17 -15.45
CA PHE A 37 -9.39 0.54 -15.56
C PHE A 37 -9.52 1.95 -16.15
N ASP A 38 -10.38 2.12 -17.15
CA ASP A 38 -10.61 3.44 -17.75
C ASP A 38 -11.34 4.39 -16.79
N ASP A 39 -12.20 3.89 -15.89
CA ASP A 39 -12.83 4.71 -14.86
C ASP A 39 -11.78 5.30 -13.90
N PHE A 40 -10.76 4.51 -13.50
CA PHE A 40 -9.64 5.03 -12.71
C PHE A 40 -8.92 6.17 -13.43
N MET A 41 -8.79 6.10 -14.76
CA MET A 41 -8.14 7.15 -15.54
C MET A 41 -8.93 8.47 -15.55
N THR A 42 -10.20 8.45 -15.15
CA THR A 42 -11.06 9.65 -15.05
C THR A 42 -11.00 10.32 -13.68
N LEU A 43 -10.46 9.64 -12.65
CA LEU A 43 -10.37 10.17 -11.29
C LEU A 43 -9.63 11.52 -11.24
N ARG A 44 -10.12 12.42 -10.38
CA ARG A 44 -9.53 13.76 -10.20
C ARG A 44 -8.07 13.66 -9.79
N GLU A 45 -7.75 12.70 -8.93
CA GLU A 45 -6.43 12.40 -8.41
C GLU A 45 -5.45 12.07 -9.56
N VAL A 46 -5.88 11.24 -10.51
CA VAL A 46 -5.11 10.91 -11.73
C VAL A 46 -4.85 12.14 -12.57
N LYS A 47 -5.85 13.00 -12.76
CA LYS A 47 -5.70 14.22 -13.56
C LYS A 47 -4.77 15.24 -12.89
N VAL A 48 -4.96 15.49 -11.59
CA VAL A 48 -4.15 16.43 -10.81
C VAL A 48 -2.71 15.97 -10.71
N ALA A 49 -2.48 14.68 -10.45
CA ALA A 49 -1.13 14.11 -10.39
C ALA A 49 -0.50 13.87 -11.77
N GLN A 50 -1.26 14.04 -12.86
CA GLN A 50 -0.82 13.74 -14.22
C GLN A 50 -0.26 12.31 -14.33
N LEU A 51 -1.02 11.34 -13.80
CA LEU A 51 -0.70 9.93 -13.92
C LEU A 51 -1.08 9.42 -15.32
N ASP A 52 -0.21 8.60 -15.90
CA ASP A 52 -0.54 7.83 -17.10
C ASP A 52 -1.05 6.41 -16.74
N LYS A 53 -1.39 5.63 -17.76
CA LYS A 53 -1.87 4.25 -17.60
C LYS A 53 -0.85 3.36 -16.88
N ALA A 54 0.45 3.54 -17.10
CA ALA A 54 1.47 2.71 -16.46
C ALA A 54 1.58 2.99 -14.96
N HIS A 55 1.45 4.25 -14.54
CA HIS A 55 1.39 4.61 -13.12
C HIS A 55 0.17 4.01 -12.43
N VAL A 56 -1.03 4.18 -13.01
CA VAL A 56 -2.26 3.65 -12.44
C VAL A 56 -2.19 2.13 -12.35
N LEU A 57 -1.74 1.44 -13.42
CA LEU A 57 -1.54 0.00 -13.39
C LEU A 57 -0.56 -0.44 -12.29
N ALA A 58 0.57 0.23 -12.13
CA ALA A 58 1.56 -0.11 -11.11
C ALA A 58 1.02 0.07 -9.68
N LEU A 59 0.31 1.17 -9.42
CA LEU A 59 -0.33 1.46 -8.13
C LEU A 59 -1.38 0.39 -7.78
N ARG A 60 -2.28 0.09 -8.73
CA ARG A 60 -3.35 -0.89 -8.57
C ARG A 60 -2.83 -2.32 -8.42
N LEU A 61 -1.79 -2.67 -9.18
CA LEU A 61 -1.11 -3.95 -9.04
C LEU A 61 -0.45 -4.06 -7.66
N TYR A 62 0.13 -2.97 -7.13
CA TYR A 62 0.77 -2.94 -5.83
C TYR A 62 -0.21 -3.05 -4.64
N THR A 63 -1.48 -2.64 -4.80
CA THR A 63 -2.50 -2.83 -3.74
C THR A 63 -3.20 -4.19 -3.82
N SER A 64 -2.91 -4.98 -4.85
CA SER A 64 -3.36 -6.37 -5.00
C SER A 64 -2.45 -7.36 -4.26
N THR A 65 -2.66 -8.66 -4.44
CA THR A 65 -1.78 -9.73 -3.90
C THR A 65 -0.34 -9.67 -4.41
N THR A 66 -0.06 -8.95 -5.51
CA THR A 66 1.29 -8.84 -6.11
C THR A 66 2.30 -8.08 -5.24
N TYR A 67 1.85 -7.29 -4.26
CA TYR A 67 2.75 -6.55 -3.37
C TYR A 67 3.77 -7.46 -2.69
N GLN A 68 3.41 -8.70 -2.38
CA GLN A 68 4.29 -9.66 -1.69
C GLN A 68 5.49 -10.02 -2.56
N SER A 69 5.27 -10.25 -3.85
CA SER A 69 6.31 -10.57 -4.82
C SER A 69 7.23 -9.38 -5.06
N ILE A 70 6.65 -8.18 -5.23
CA ILE A 70 7.40 -6.93 -5.40
C ILE A 70 8.27 -6.65 -4.16
N ASN A 71 7.68 -6.72 -2.97
CA ASN A 71 8.36 -6.42 -1.71
C ASN A 71 9.44 -7.45 -1.40
N THR A 72 9.17 -8.73 -1.65
CA THR A 72 10.19 -9.78 -1.51
C THR A 72 11.37 -9.52 -2.43
N ALA A 73 11.13 -9.18 -3.70
CA ALA A 73 12.20 -8.90 -4.65
C ALA A 73 13.07 -7.71 -4.22
N LEU A 74 12.46 -6.64 -3.71
CA LEU A 74 13.17 -5.47 -3.18
C LEU A 74 13.95 -5.78 -1.91
N ARG A 75 13.32 -6.45 -0.93
CA ARG A 75 13.96 -6.80 0.35
C ARG A 75 15.14 -7.77 0.19
N LYS A 76 15.00 -8.73 -0.72
CA LYS A 76 16.08 -9.67 -1.07
C LYS A 76 17.09 -9.11 -2.08
N GLN A 77 16.86 -7.89 -2.59
CA GLN A 77 17.73 -7.23 -3.57
C GLN A 77 18.05 -8.12 -4.78
N LEU A 78 17.03 -8.79 -5.32
CA LEU A 78 17.20 -9.75 -6.42
C LEU A 78 17.74 -9.06 -7.68
N LEU A 79 18.69 -9.72 -8.37
CA LEU A 79 19.27 -9.26 -9.63
C LEU A 79 19.19 -10.36 -10.71
N PRO A 80 18.64 -10.06 -11.90
CA PRO A 80 17.87 -8.85 -12.23
C PRO A 80 16.54 -8.81 -11.45
N ASN A 81 16.10 -7.61 -11.05
CA ASN A 81 14.81 -7.47 -10.36
C ASN A 81 13.67 -7.70 -11.38
N PRO A 82 12.77 -8.68 -11.16
CA PRO A 82 11.73 -9.05 -12.12
C PRO A 82 10.65 -7.98 -12.33
N PHE A 83 10.55 -7.00 -11.42
CA PHE A 83 9.53 -5.96 -11.43
C PHE A 83 10.11 -4.55 -11.67
N ARG A 84 11.29 -4.44 -12.29
CA ARG A 84 12.02 -3.16 -12.41
C ARG A 84 11.17 -2.01 -12.96
N MET A 85 10.42 -2.24 -14.05
CA MET A 85 9.56 -1.20 -14.63
C MET A 85 8.34 -0.91 -13.76
N THR A 86 7.71 -1.93 -13.18
CA THR A 86 6.61 -1.74 -12.23
C THR A 86 7.04 -0.91 -11.02
N ILE A 87 8.23 -1.18 -10.47
CA ILE A 87 8.81 -0.43 -9.34
C ILE A 87 9.08 1.02 -9.74
N HIS A 88 9.59 1.26 -10.96
CA HIS A 88 9.81 2.60 -11.48
C HIS A 88 8.51 3.40 -11.53
N TYR A 89 7.46 2.89 -12.19
CA TYR A 89 6.18 3.57 -12.29
C TYR A 89 5.44 3.68 -10.96
N LEU A 90 5.60 2.70 -10.06
CA LEU A 90 5.07 2.77 -8.70
C LEU A 90 5.72 3.93 -7.92
N SER A 91 7.06 4.03 -7.98
CA SER A 91 7.80 5.08 -7.30
C SER A 91 7.46 6.47 -7.86
N ASP A 92 7.42 6.62 -9.18
CA ASP A 92 7.08 7.89 -9.81
C ASP A 92 5.61 8.28 -9.56
N GLY A 93 4.70 7.31 -9.61
CA GLY A 93 3.27 7.51 -9.36
C GLY A 93 2.99 8.00 -7.94
N ILE A 94 3.61 7.38 -6.93
CA ILE A 94 3.51 7.83 -5.53
C ILE A 94 4.05 9.26 -5.38
N ARG A 95 5.17 9.59 -6.04
CA ARG A 95 5.75 10.94 -6.00
C ARG A 95 4.80 11.98 -6.61
N LYS A 96 4.20 11.67 -7.76
CA LYS A 96 3.22 12.52 -8.44
C LYS A 96 1.95 12.72 -7.62
N LEU A 97 1.44 11.66 -6.99
CA LEU A 97 0.24 11.73 -6.14
C LEU A 97 0.38 12.67 -4.93
N ARG A 98 1.60 13.00 -4.50
CA ARG A 98 1.81 14.02 -3.46
C ARG A 98 1.26 15.39 -3.86
N ALA A 99 1.22 15.71 -5.16
CA ALA A 99 0.63 16.95 -5.66
C ALA A 99 -0.87 17.05 -5.36
N VAL A 100 -1.59 15.93 -5.35
CA VAL A 100 -3.04 15.88 -5.06
C VAL A 100 -3.32 16.44 -3.66
N LYS A 101 -2.57 15.97 -2.67
CA LYS A 101 -2.68 16.41 -1.27
C LYS A 101 -2.32 17.88 -1.12
N VAL A 102 -1.25 18.34 -1.78
CA VAL A 102 -0.85 19.77 -1.78
C VAL A 102 -1.95 20.64 -2.37
N HIS A 103 -2.61 20.19 -3.44
CA HIS A 103 -3.72 20.92 -4.05
C HIS A 103 -4.99 20.93 -3.18
N ALA A 104 -5.28 19.84 -2.45
CA ALA A 104 -6.45 19.75 -1.58
C ALA A 104 -6.28 20.54 -0.27
N GLU A 105 -5.08 20.47 0.32
CA GLU A 105 -4.78 21.05 1.64
C GLU A 105 -3.40 21.76 1.63
N PRO A 106 -3.27 22.91 0.96
CA PRO A 106 -1.99 23.62 0.85
C PRO A 106 -1.38 24.00 2.20
N TRP A 107 -2.23 24.25 3.20
CA TRP A 107 -1.84 24.62 4.55
C TRP A 107 -1.36 23.43 5.39
N ALA A 108 -1.81 22.21 5.08
CA ALA A 108 -1.50 21.01 5.87
C ALA A 108 -0.20 20.31 5.44
N VAL A 109 0.55 20.87 4.48
CA VAL A 109 1.76 20.25 3.92
C VAL A 109 2.83 20.01 4.99
N ASN A 110 2.96 20.94 5.94
CA ASN A 110 3.94 20.84 7.02
C ASN A 110 3.40 20.13 8.27
N ASP A 111 2.12 19.79 8.29
CA ASP A 111 1.52 19.16 9.47
C ASP A 111 2.10 17.77 9.67
N GLU A 112 2.20 17.41 10.94
CA GLU A 112 2.60 16.08 11.32
C GLU A 112 1.45 15.10 11.12
N LEU A 113 1.73 14.02 10.39
CA LEU A 113 0.79 12.92 10.24
C LEU A 113 1.37 11.67 10.91
N LEU A 114 0.64 11.17 11.89
CA LEU A 114 0.91 9.88 12.52
C LEU A 114 0.26 8.78 11.69
N LEU A 115 1.07 7.81 11.29
CA LEU A 115 0.64 6.58 10.63
C LEU A 115 1.06 5.39 11.48
N TYR A 116 0.33 4.29 11.35
CA TYR A 116 0.57 3.05 12.06
C TYR A 116 0.81 1.92 11.06
N ARG A 117 1.69 0.99 11.42
CA ARG A 117 1.94 -0.24 10.65
C ARG A 117 1.93 -1.44 11.58
N GLY A 118 1.15 -2.44 11.20
CA GLY A 118 1.00 -3.69 11.92
C GLY A 118 1.86 -4.77 11.29
N LEU A 119 2.59 -5.51 12.13
CA LEU A 119 3.46 -6.60 11.71
C LEU A 119 3.10 -7.85 12.52
N ARG A 120 3.03 -9.00 11.84
CA ARG A 120 2.73 -10.29 12.46
C ARG A 120 4.00 -11.03 12.80
N ASP A 121 4.07 -11.51 14.03
CA ASP A 121 5.15 -12.39 14.52
C ASP A 121 6.56 -11.84 14.25
N VAL A 122 6.70 -10.51 14.23
CA VAL A 122 7.99 -9.81 14.12
C VAL A 122 8.45 -9.40 15.50
N ARG A 123 9.71 -9.72 15.84
CA ARG A 123 10.35 -9.28 17.07
C ARG A 123 11.30 -8.12 16.79
N VAL A 124 11.26 -7.13 17.66
CA VAL A 124 12.25 -6.05 17.67
C VAL A 124 13.57 -6.66 18.17
N THR A 125 14.62 -6.54 17.37
CA THR A 125 15.96 -6.98 17.75
C THR A 125 16.71 -5.85 18.45
N ASP A 126 17.65 -6.18 19.33
CA ASP A 126 18.52 -5.19 19.97
C ASP A 126 19.29 -4.35 18.93
N SER A 127 19.67 -4.96 17.81
CA SER A 127 20.32 -4.27 16.71
C SER A 127 19.43 -3.20 16.08
N LEU A 128 18.12 -3.47 15.90
CA LEU A 128 17.19 -2.50 15.36
C LEU A 128 17.01 -1.31 16.31
N VAL A 129 16.99 -1.56 17.63
CA VAL A 129 16.89 -0.49 18.64
C VAL A 129 18.15 0.36 18.69
N LYS A 130 19.33 -0.28 18.63
CA LYS A 130 20.63 0.41 18.77
C LYS A 130 21.09 1.10 17.49
N LEU A 131 20.90 0.46 16.34
CA LEU A 131 21.47 0.89 15.06
C LEU A 131 20.41 1.41 14.08
N GLY A 132 19.13 1.19 14.36
CA GLY A 132 18.06 1.46 13.40
C GLY A 132 18.02 0.46 12.25
N GLY A 133 17.34 0.84 11.17
CA GLY A 133 17.18 0.03 9.99
C GLY A 133 16.44 0.77 8.87
N CYS A 134 16.35 0.15 7.71
CA CYS A 134 15.67 0.71 6.54
C CYS A 134 14.75 -0.35 5.91
N GLU A 135 13.51 0.03 5.57
CA GLU A 135 12.62 -0.79 4.74
C GLU A 135 12.91 -0.47 3.27
N LEU A 136 13.34 -1.48 2.52
CA LEU A 136 13.70 -1.34 1.10
C LEU A 136 12.48 -1.39 0.16
N ALA A 137 11.33 -1.82 0.66
CA ALA A 137 10.10 -1.92 -0.11
C ALA A 137 9.10 -0.79 0.24
N PRO A 138 8.13 -0.45 -0.63
CA PRO A 138 7.13 0.55 -0.28
C PRO A 138 6.35 0.14 0.98
N MET A 139 6.21 1.08 1.91
CA MET A 139 5.61 0.81 3.21
C MET A 139 4.11 1.15 3.20
N SER A 140 3.25 0.14 3.30
CA SER A 140 1.84 0.35 3.66
C SER A 140 1.70 0.69 5.15
N ALA A 141 0.91 1.72 5.44
CA ALA A 141 0.57 2.21 6.77
C ALA A 141 -0.79 2.93 6.73
N SER A 142 -1.48 3.01 7.87
CA SER A 142 -2.80 3.65 7.98
C SER A 142 -2.86 4.61 9.16
N ALA A 143 -3.67 5.66 9.04
CA ALA A 143 -3.97 6.56 10.15
C ALA A 143 -4.92 5.94 11.18
N SER A 144 -5.71 4.93 10.80
CA SER A 144 -6.59 4.18 11.71
C SER A 144 -5.80 3.07 12.43
N ARG A 145 -5.80 3.11 13.76
CA ARG A 145 -5.20 2.06 14.58
C ARG A 145 -5.99 0.76 14.47
N GLU A 146 -7.31 0.85 14.36
CA GLU A 146 -8.24 -0.28 14.29
C GLU A 146 -7.93 -1.15 13.07
N VAL A 147 -7.77 -0.51 11.90
CA VAL A 147 -7.33 -1.18 10.67
C VAL A 147 -5.98 -1.87 10.90
N VAL A 148 -5.03 -1.19 11.54
CA VAL A 148 -3.69 -1.73 11.75
C VAL A 148 -3.65 -2.89 12.74
N THR A 149 -4.49 -2.87 13.78
CA THR A 149 -4.60 -3.95 14.76
C THR A 149 -5.06 -5.25 14.09
N SER A 150 -5.97 -5.19 13.11
CA SER A 150 -6.40 -6.39 12.37
C SER A 150 -5.25 -6.99 11.55
N TYR A 151 -4.41 -6.16 10.94
CA TYR A 151 -3.19 -6.62 10.25
C TYR A 151 -2.15 -7.19 11.21
N ALA A 152 -2.00 -6.67 12.42
CA ALA A 152 -1.02 -7.14 13.40
C ALA A 152 -1.43 -8.44 14.13
N LYS A 153 -2.72 -8.78 14.14
CA LYS A 153 -3.29 -9.92 14.89
C LYS A 153 -2.50 -11.22 14.65
N SER A 154 -1.74 -11.65 15.64
CA SER A 154 -0.82 -12.79 15.59
C SER A 154 -0.39 -13.21 17.01
N LYS A 155 0.49 -14.21 17.15
CA LYS A 155 0.97 -14.66 18.47
C LYS A 155 1.89 -13.63 19.12
N SER A 156 2.65 -12.91 18.30
CA SER A 156 3.55 -11.83 18.72
C SER A 156 3.34 -10.59 17.84
N PRO A 157 2.26 -9.81 18.06
CA PRO A 157 1.97 -8.62 17.27
C PRO A 157 2.98 -7.51 17.55
N LEU A 158 3.39 -6.80 16.50
CA LEU A 158 4.21 -5.59 16.61
C LEU A 158 3.50 -4.43 15.88
N MET A 159 3.41 -3.28 16.54
CA MET A 159 2.88 -2.06 15.96
C MET A 159 3.96 -0.99 15.92
N LEU A 160 4.21 -0.45 14.73
CA LEU A 160 5.11 0.67 14.52
C LEU A 160 4.29 1.95 14.42
N THR A 161 4.73 3.01 15.10
CA THR A 161 4.22 4.37 14.91
C THR A 161 5.20 5.13 14.03
N LEU A 162 4.70 5.67 12.93
CA LEU A 162 5.45 6.39 11.92
C LEU A 162 5.03 7.86 11.97
N ARG A 163 6.01 8.73 12.21
CA ARG A 163 5.81 10.17 12.20
C ARG A 163 6.25 10.70 10.85
N THR A 164 5.31 11.20 10.05
CA THR A 164 5.57 11.73 8.70
C THR A 164 5.29 13.23 8.65
N ARG A 165 6.08 13.97 7.87
CA ARG A 165 5.95 15.41 7.64
C ARG A 165 6.30 15.74 6.20
N GLY A 166 5.67 16.76 5.61
CA GLY A 166 6.05 17.27 4.29
C GLY A 166 6.10 16.20 3.21
N ILE A 167 7.21 16.18 2.47
CA ILE A 167 7.46 15.29 1.34
C ILE A 167 7.55 13.79 1.71
N ASN A 168 7.68 13.47 3.01
CA ASN A 168 7.71 12.09 3.51
C ASN A 168 6.31 11.50 3.76
N ARG A 169 5.25 12.26 3.45
CA ARG A 169 3.89 11.73 3.48
C ARG A 169 3.68 10.72 2.34
N GLY A 170 3.05 9.58 2.67
CA GLY A 170 2.58 8.60 1.70
C GLY A 170 1.42 9.12 0.86
N ALA A 171 1.09 8.43 -0.22
CA ALA A 171 -0.06 8.73 -1.06
C ALA A 171 -0.71 7.44 -1.57
N SER A 172 -2.02 7.50 -1.82
CA SER A 172 -2.83 6.40 -2.36
C SER A 172 -3.67 6.90 -3.53
N LEU A 173 -4.02 5.98 -4.42
CA LEU A 173 -5.01 6.17 -5.48
C LEU A 173 -6.18 5.22 -5.21
#